data_AF-A0A200H2R5-F1
#
_entry.id   AF-A0A200H2R5-F1
#
_cell.length_a   1.000
_cell.length_b   1.000
_cell.length_c   1.000
_cell.angle_alpha   90.00
_cell.angle_beta   90.00
_cell.angle_gamma   90.00
#
_symmetry.space_group_name_H-M   'P 1'
#
loop_
_entity.id
_entity.type
_entity.pdbx_description
1 polymer ?
#
loop_
_entity_poly.entity_id
_entity_poly.type
_entity_poly.pdbx_seq_one_letter_code
_entity_poly.pdbx_strand_id
1 'polypeptide(L)'
;MTTKTATKKTATTAPKTLKDAATAGAVRLFRQRKNGTLRSLPYLSPGSDQRTQAEAVAARRDKGETAASIADDLNLSIATVRRMITNLLLAQQIENGEHADRYTPGETKVVISTVGEDAA
;
A
#
# COMPACT_ATOMS: atom_id res chain seq x y z
N MET A 1 21.29 -23.78 -32.28
CA MET A 1 19.93 -23.19 -32.21
C MET A 1 19.58 -22.98 -30.75
N THR A 2 19.53 -21.74 -30.28
CA THR A 2 19.00 -21.41 -28.95
C THR A 2 18.30 -20.06 -29.05
N THR A 3 17.00 -20.12 -28.87
CA THR A 3 16.04 -19.05 -29.14
C THR A 3 16.16 -17.95 -28.09
N LYS A 4 16.32 -16.73 -28.59
CA LYS A 4 16.29 -15.48 -27.84
C LYS A 4 14.82 -15.22 -27.49
N THR A 5 14.43 -15.44 -26.23
CA THR A 5 13.07 -15.13 -25.75
C THR A 5 12.86 -13.62 -25.83
N ALA A 6 12.19 -13.17 -26.88
CA ALA A 6 11.72 -11.80 -27.01
C ALA A 6 10.61 -11.56 -25.98
N THR A 7 10.90 -10.77 -24.95
CA THR A 7 9.88 -10.26 -24.03
C THR A 7 8.98 -9.33 -24.84
N LYS A 8 7.80 -9.84 -25.19
CA LYS A 8 6.75 -9.12 -25.90
C LYS A 8 6.34 -7.94 -25.00
N LYS A 9 6.89 -6.76 -25.27
CA LYS A 9 6.42 -5.47 -24.74
C LYS A 9 5.05 -5.24 -25.37
N THR A 10 4.02 -5.87 -24.81
CA THR A 10 2.64 -5.47 -25.06
C THR A 10 2.56 -3.99 -24.74
N ALA A 11 1.97 -3.21 -25.65
CA ALA A 11 1.62 -1.83 -25.41
C ALA A 11 0.59 -1.81 -24.27
N THR A 12 1.07 -1.85 -23.02
CA THR A 12 0.24 -1.78 -21.85
C THR A 12 -0.19 -0.33 -21.72
N THR A 13 -1.42 -0.05 -22.16
CA THR A 13 -2.11 1.20 -21.88
C THR A 13 -1.87 1.54 -20.42
N ALA A 14 -1.32 2.74 -20.15
CA ALA A 14 -1.00 3.13 -18.78
C ALA A 14 -2.22 2.91 -17.88
N PRO A 15 -2.04 2.33 -16.68
CA PRO A 15 -3.15 2.05 -15.77
C PRO A 15 -3.94 3.33 -15.52
N LYS A 16 -5.25 3.26 -15.74
CA LYS A 16 -6.15 4.43 -15.69
C LYS A 16 -6.43 4.88 -14.27
N THR A 17 -6.36 3.95 -13.31
CA THR A 17 -6.64 4.22 -11.89
C THR A 17 -5.40 4.00 -11.04
N LEU A 18 -5.34 4.69 -9.89
CA LEU A 18 -4.28 4.50 -8.91
C LEU A 18 -4.24 3.05 -8.39
N LYS A 19 -5.40 2.42 -8.18
CA LYS A 19 -5.51 1.02 -7.76
C LYS A 19 -4.83 0.09 -8.76
N ASP A 20 -5.13 0.22 -10.05
CA ASP A 20 -4.55 -0.63 -11.08
C ASP A 20 -3.03 -0.40 -11.19
N ALA A 21 -2.61 0.87 -11.08
CA ALA A 21 -1.20 1.23 -11.08
C ALA A 21 -0.43 0.66 -9.88
N ALA A 22 -1.02 0.71 -8.69
CA ALA A 22 -0.43 0.20 -7.45
C ALA A 22 -0.40 -1.34 -7.45
N THR A 23 -1.47 -1.98 -7.93
CA THR A 23 -1.55 -3.44 -8.07
C THR A 23 -0.53 -3.97 -9.08
N ALA A 24 -0.36 -3.28 -10.21
CA ALA A 24 0.63 -3.64 -11.23
C ALA A 24 2.08 -3.28 -10.84
N GLY A 25 2.29 -2.62 -9.69
CA GLY A 25 3.61 -2.12 -9.28
C GLY A 25 4.17 -1.01 -10.17
N ALA A 26 3.32 -0.39 -11.00
CA ALA A 26 3.70 0.70 -11.90
C ALA A 26 3.92 2.03 -11.18
N VAL A 27 3.37 2.17 -9.97
CA VAL A 27 3.48 3.37 -9.13
C VAL A 27 4.00 3.03 -7.75
N ARG A 28 4.78 3.94 -7.17
CA ARG A 28 5.21 3.88 -5.77
C ARG A 28 4.48 4.95 -4.96
N LEU A 29 3.95 4.53 -3.82
CA LEU A 29 3.22 5.40 -2.90
C LEU A 29 4.18 6.00 -1.89
N PHE A 30 3.99 7.28 -1.58
CA PHE A 30 4.83 8.01 -0.63
C PHE A 30 4.01 8.80 0.38
N ARG A 31 4.59 8.96 1.56
CA ARG A 31 4.24 9.99 2.53
C ARG A 31 5.36 11.02 2.60
N GLN A 32 5.03 12.29 2.44
CA GLN A 32 5.97 13.38 2.64
C GLN A 32 6.04 13.76 4.11
N ARG A 33 7.24 13.80 4.68
CA ARG A 33 7.50 14.21 6.08
C ARG A 33 7.61 15.74 6.19
N LYS A 34 7.53 16.28 7.41
CA LYS A 34 7.69 17.73 7.69
C LYS A 34 8.98 18.34 7.11
N ASN A 35 10.06 17.55 7.07
CA ASN A 35 11.34 17.98 6.50
C ASN A 35 11.43 17.82 4.97
N GLY A 36 10.30 17.57 4.29
CA GLY A 36 10.23 17.38 2.84
C GLY A 36 10.63 15.99 2.33
N THR A 37 11.19 15.12 3.19
CA THR A 37 11.63 13.78 2.77
C THR A 37 10.46 12.83 2.52
N LEU A 38 10.60 11.95 1.53
CA LEU A 38 9.57 10.96 1.17
C LEU A 38 9.84 9.62 1.85
N ARG A 39 8.82 9.06 2.50
CA ARG A 39 8.80 7.70 2.99
C ARG A 39 7.93 6.85 2.08
N SER A 40 8.49 5.79 1.50
CA SER A 40 7.71 4.82 0.74
C SER A 40 6.68 4.14 1.63
N LEU A 41 5.46 4.03 1.12
CA LEU A 41 4.37 3.26 1.71
C LEU A 41 4.14 2.01 0.85
N PRO A 42 4.07 0.81 1.46
CA PRO A 42 3.74 -0.40 0.71
C PRO A 42 2.24 -0.42 0.40
N TYR A 43 1.89 -0.85 -0.82
CA TYR A 43 0.51 -1.18 -1.18
C TYR A 43 0.29 -2.67 -0.95
N LEU A 44 -0.69 -3.02 -0.12
CA LEU A 44 -1.09 -4.41 0.09
C LEU A 44 -2.14 -4.78 -0.95
N SER A 45 -1.69 -5.37 -2.06
CA SER A 45 -2.59 -5.75 -3.16
C SER A 45 -3.59 -6.82 -2.71
N PRO A 46 -4.84 -6.78 -3.19
CA PRO A 46 -5.80 -7.86 -2.96
C PRO A 46 -5.23 -9.23 -3.32
N GLY A 47 -5.48 -10.22 -2.48
CA GLY A 47 -5.01 -11.60 -2.67
C GLY A 47 -3.52 -11.85 -2.39
N SER A 48 -2.75 -10.85 -1.95
CA SER A 48 -1.38 -11.09 -1.47
C SER A 48 -1.36 -11.67 -0.06
N ASP A 49 -0.38 -12.52 0.25
CA ASP A 49 -0.21 -13.09 1.60
C ASP A 49 -0.09 -12.01 2.68
N GLN A 50 0.60 -10.92 2.36
CA GLN A 50 0.76 -9.78 3.26
C GLN A 50 -0.58 -9.10 3.56
N ARG A 51 -1.48 -9.01 2.57
CA ARG A 51 -2.85 -8.51 2.76
C ARG A 51 -3.63 -9.45 3.67
N THR A 52 -3.63 -10.75 3.38
CA THR A 52 -4.34 -11.76 4.19
C THR A 52 -3.93 -11.70 5.65
N GLN A 53 -2.63 -11.59 5.93
CA GLN A 53 -2.12 -11.45 7.29
C GLN A 53 -2.56 -10.14 7.95
N ALA A 54 -2.52 -9.02 7.23
CA ALA A 54 -2.97 -7.73 7.74
C ALA A 54 -4.48 -7.72 8.03
N GLU A 55 -5.30 -8.36 7.19
CA GLU A 55 -6.74 -8.52 7.39
C GLU A 55 -7.03 -9.39 8.62
N ALA A 56 -6.28 -10.48 8.83
CA ALA A 56 -6.40 -11.29 10.04
C ALA A 56 -6.06 -10.48 11.31
N VAL A 57 -5.00 -9.67 11.27
CA VAL A 57 -4.63 -8.77 12.37
C VAL A 57 -5.72 -7.72 12.62
N ALA A 58 -6.29 -7.11 11.57
CA ALA A 58 -7.37 -6.14 11.69
C ALA A 58 -8.63 -6.78 12.30
N ALA A 59 -9.01 -7.99 11.87
CA ALA A 59 -10.14 -8.70 12.44
C ALA A 59 -9.98 -9.01 13.94
N ARG A 60 -8.75 -9.28 14.42
CA ARG A 60 -8.47 -9.42 15.86
C ARG A 60 -8.62 -8.10 16.61
N ARG A 61 -8.17 -6.99 16.02
CA ARG A 61 -8.37 -5.65 16.58
C ARG A 61 -9.85 -5.28 16.69
N ASP A 62 -10.65 -5.61 15.69
CA ASP A 62 -12.09 -5.34 15.67
C ASP A 62 -12.84 -6.15 16.76
N LYS A 63 -12.30 -7.32 17.13
CA LYS A 63 -12.77 -8.11 18.29
C LYS A 63 -12.34 -7.54 19.64
N GLY A 64 -11.58 -6.45 19.67
CA GLY A 64 -11.15 -5.75 20.88
C GLY A 64 -9.77 -6.15 21.42
N GLU A 65 -9.07 -7.08 20.78
CA GLU A 65 -7.72 -7.48 21.21
C GLU A 65 -6.73 -6.33 21.07
N THR A 66 -5.77 -6.19 22.00
CA THR A 66 -4.78 -5.11 21.92
C THR A 66 -3.67 -5.42 20.91
N ALA A 67 -3.06 -4.38 20.34
CA ALA A 67 -1.91 -4.56 19.45
C ALA A 67 -0.69 -5.22 20.15
N ALA A 68 -0.60 -5.12 21.48
CA ALA A 68 0.41 -5.82 22.27
C ALA A 68 0.13 -7.33 22.32
N SER A 69 -1.10 -7.71 22.68
CA SER A 69 -1.52 -9.13 22.71
C SER A 69 -1.33 -9.81 21.35
N ILE A 70 -1.76 -9.15 20.26
CA ILE A 70 -1.61 -9.69 18.91
C ILE A 70 -0.13 -9.82 18.54
N ALA A 71 0.71 -8.87 18.94
CA ALA A 71 2.15 -8.90 18.68
C ALA A 71 2.81 -10.07 19.40
N ASP A 72 2.48 -10.28 20.68
CA ASP A 72 3.01 -11.38 21.48
C ASP A 72 2.57 -12.73 20.88
N ASP A 73 1.29 -12.90 20.56
CA ASP A 73 0.75 -14.15 20.00
C ASP A 73 1.33 -14.52 18.64
N LEU A 74 1.63 -13.52 17.81
CA LEU A 74 2.22 -13.72 16.47
C LEU A 74 3.75 -13.69 16.49
N ASN A 75 4.38 -13.50 17.65
CA ASN A 75 5.83 -13.27 17.79
C ASN A 75 6.35 -12.16 16.86
N LEU A 76 5.61 -11.05 16.81
CA LEU A 76 5.92 -9.85 16.03
C LEU A 76 6.18 -8.66 16.95
N SER A 77 6.77 -7.60 16.41
CA SER A 77 6.81 -6.33 17.16
C SER A 77 5.45 -5.61 17.11
N ILE A 78 5.11 -4.90 18.18
CA ILE A 78 3.92 -4.00 18.22
C ILE A 78 3.94 -3.02 17.04
N ALA A 79 5.13 -2.53 16.66
CA ALA A 79 5.29 -1.64 15.53
C ALA A 79 4.93 -2.31 14.20
N THR A 80 5.23 -3.60 14.03
CA THR A 80 4.85 -4.39 12.86
C THR A 80 3.34 -4.53 12.78
N VAL A 81 2.69 -4.92 13.87
CA VAL A 81 1.21 -5.04 13.96
C VAL A 81 0.52 -3.73 13.58
N ARG A 82 0.98 -2.61 14.15
CA ARG A 82 0.45 -1.27 13.80
C ARG A 82 0.64 -0.95 12.33
N ARG A 83 1.81 -1.25 11.76
CA ARG A 83 2.09 -1.03 10.32
C ARG A 83 1.17 -1.86 9.43
N MET A 84 0.90 -3.12 9.78
CA MET A 84 -0.01 -3.98 9.02
C MET A 84 -1.39 -3.35 8.92
N ILE A 85 -1.94 -2.89 10.05
CA ILE A 85 -3.25 -2.22 10.10
C ILE A 85 -3.24 -0.93 9.27
N THR A 86 -2.22 -0.08 9.45
CA THR A 86 -2.12 1.19 8.69
C THR A 86 -1.99 0.96 7.18
N ASN A 87 -1.19 -0.03 6.76
CA ASN A 87 -1.01 -0.33 5.35
C ASN A 87 -2.26 -0.96 4.73
N LEU A 88 -3.01 -1.76 5.49
CA LEU A 88 -4.29 -2.30 5.05
C LEU A 88 -5.31 -1.18 4.85
N LEU A 89 -5.42 -0.26 5.82
CA LEU A 89 -6.29 0.90 5.70
C LEU A 89 -5.94 1.72 4.45
N LEU A 90 -4.66 2.05 4.25
CA LEU A 90 -4.20 2.75 3.05
C LEU A 90 -4.63 2.04 1.76
N ALA A 91 -4.47 0.71 1.70
CA ALA A 91 -4.82 -0.05 0.52
C ALA A 91 -6.33 -0.02 0.25
N GLN A 92 -7.16 -0.10 1.30
CA GLN A 92 -8.62 0.06 1.21
C GLN A 92 -9.02 1.47 0.75
N GLN A 93 -8.37 2.53 1.27
CA GLN A 93 -8.63 3.90 0.85
C GLN A 93 -8.35 4.11 -0.65
N ILE A 94 -7.25 3.55 -1.15
CA ILE A 94 -6.91 3.59 -2.58
C ILE A 94 -7.95 2.83 -3.41
N GLU A 95 -8.43 1.69 -2.92
CA GLU A 95 -9.47 0.90 -3.58
C GLU A 95 -10.83 1.58 -3.61
N ASN A 96 -11.16 2.32 -2.55
CA ASN A 96 -12.37 3.14 -2.44
C ASN A 96 -12.29 4.43 -3.27
N GLY A 97 -11.11 4.75 -3.83
CA GLY A 97 -10.91 5.93 -4.66
C GLY A 97 -10.63 7.22 -3.88
N GLU A 98 -10.35 7.14 -2.56
CA GLU A 98 -10.09 8.32 -1.71
C GLU A 98 -8.86 9.14 -2.14
N HIS A 99 -7.98 8.55 -2.96
CA HIS A 99 -6.76 9.17 -3.49
C HIS A 99 -6.73 9.22 -5.03
N ALA A 100 -7.89 9.06 -5.68
CA ALA A 100 -7.97 8.99 -7.14
C ALA A 100 -7.54 10.31 -7.82
N ASP A 101 -7.79 11.44 -7.17
CA ASP A 101 -7.39 12.79 -7.58
C ASP A 101 -5.87 13.00 -7.56
N ARG A 102 -5.13 12.20 -6.78
CA ARG A 102 -3.68 12.31 -6.61
C ARG A 102 -2.87 11.59 -7.69
N TYR A 103 -3.52 10.89 -8.62
CA TYR A 103 -2.86 10.09 -9.64
C TYR A 103 -3.23 10.51 -11.04
N THR A 104 -2.22 10.80 -11.84
CA THR A 104 -2.37 10.96 -13.29
C THR A 104 -1.85 9.71 -14.01
N PRO A 105 -2.57 9.17 -15.02
CA PRO A 105 -2.10 8.02 -15.78
C PRO A 105 -0.68 8.18 -16.33
N GLY A 106 0.21 7.25 -15.95
CA GLY A 106 1.63 7.28 -16.35
C GLY A 106 2.58 7.80 -15.27
N GLU A 107 2.06 8.31 -14.15
CA GLU A 107 2.90 8.66 -13.00
C GLU A 107 3.48 7.42 -12.31
N THR A 108 4.75 7.53 -11.92
CA THR A 108 5.48 6.44 -11.23
C THR A 108 5.62 6.68 -9.73
N LYS A 109 5.27 7.89 -9.26
CA LYS A 109 5.36 8.30 -7.86
C LYS A 109 4.12 9.11 -7.50
N VAL A 110 3.45 8.71 -6.43
CA VAL A 110 2.26 9.42 -5.91
C VAL A 110 2.46 9.71 -4.44
N VAL A 111 2.18 10.93 -4.01
CA VAL A 111 2.25 11.36 -2.61
C VAL A 111 0.85 11.31 -2.00
N ILE A 112 0.61 10.31 -1.15
CA ILE A 112 -0.71 10.01 -0.57
C ILE A 112 -0.99 10.80 0.71
N SER A 113 0.04 11.31 1.40
CA SER A 113 -0.15 12.17 2.57
C SER A 113 1.06 13.05 2.84
N THR A 114 0.83 14.21 3.44
CA THR A 114 1.85 15.18 3.85
C THR A 114 1.75 15.39 5.35
N VAL A 115 2.83 15.15 6.10
CA VAL A 115 2.85 15.37 7.55
C VAL A 115 2.79 16.88 7.82
N GLY A 116 1.61 17.38 8.19
CA GLY A 116 1.35 18.80 8.48
C GLY A 116 0.05 19.34 7.89
N GLU A 117 -0.56 18.61 6.95
CA GLU A 117 -1.84 18.98 6.31
C GLU A 117 -3.06 18.46 7.09
N ASP A 118 -2.92 17.33 7.80
CA ASP A 118 -3.94 16.75 8.70
C ASP A 118 -4.01 17.44 10.10
N ALA A 119 -3.55 18.68 10.22
CA ALA A 119 -3.57 19.45 11.46
C ALA A 119 -4.13 20.86 11.21
N ALA A 120 -5.39 20.92 10.78
CA ALA A 120 -6.24 22.10 10.81
C ALA A 120 -7.61 21.72 11.37
#